data_AF-A0A4Y7QNZ0-F1
#
_entry.id   AF-A0A4Y7QNZ0-F1
#
_cell.length_a   1.000
_cell.length_b   1.000
_cell.length_c   1.000
_cell.angle_alpha   90.00
_cell.angle_beta   90.00
_cell.angle_gamma   90.00
#
_symmetry.space_group_name_H-M   'P 1'
#
loop_
_entity.id
_entity.type
_entity.pdbx_description
1 polymer ?
#
loop_
_entity_poly.entity_id
_entity_poly.type
_entity_poly.pdbx_seq_one_letter_code
_entity_poly.pdbx_strand_id
1 'polypeptide(L)'
;MSHSLTLSLSSAAGRTSGKPWKAQKTATRRTFLPQGVKTKNWEDRMEKTKREAAVKKLQAEMKEEKQSELARRREVTMERKKALEEKKRLEEAKAKMGARKAARLRRKAGRSKKING
;
A
#
# COMPACT_ATOMS: atom_id res chain seq x y z
N MET A 1 -72.91 16.57 52.94
CA MET A 1 -71.95 15.49 52.60
C MET A 1 -70.85 16.08 51.75
N SER A 2 -69.63 15.98 52.26
CA SER A 2 -68.45 16.76 51.91
C SER A 2 -67.90 16.38 50.54
N HIS A 3 -67.58 17.38 49.72
CA HIS A 3 -66.94 17.19 48.43
C HIS A 3 -65.44 16.97 48.64
N SER A 4 -64.90 15.83 48.20
CA SER A 4 -63.45 15.58 48.15
C SER A 4 -63.05 15.17 46.73
N LEU A 5 -62.76 16.18 45.92
CA LEU A 5 -61.92 16.05 44.73
C LEU A 5 -60.48 15.80 45.18
N THR A 6 -59.97 14.57 45.05
CA THR A 6 -58.55 14.27 45.22
C THR A 6 -57.92 13.98 43.86
N LEU A 7 -57.51 15.06 43.19
CA LEU A 7 -56.67 14.99 41.98
C LEU A 7 -55.22 14.75 42.41
N SER A 8 -54.80 13.49 42.52
CA SER A 8 -53.38 13.13 42.71
C SER A 8 -52.79 12.66 41.38
N LEU A 9 -52.23 13.59 40.60
CA LEU A 9 -51.28 13.25 39.53
C LEU A 9 -49.87 13.20 40.14
N SER A 10 -49.53 12.08 40.78
CA SER A 10 -48.14 11.75 41.09
C SER A 10 -47.37 11.51 39.79
N SER A 11 -46.63 12.52 39.33
CA SER A 11 -45.82 12.49 38.12
C SER A 11 -44.59 11.59 38.30
N ALA A 12 -44.67 10.37 37.75
CA ALA A 12 -43.56 9.42 37.58
C ALA A 12 -42.54 9.85 36.50
N ALA A 13 -42.14 11.12 36.48
CA ALA A 13 -41.26 11.65 35.43
C ALA A 13 -40.15 12.53 36.02
N GLY A 14 -38.95 11.97 36.02
CA GLY A 14 -37.73 12.66 36.42
C GLY A 14 -37.43 13.90 35.56
N ARG A 15 -36.64 14.81 36.16
CA ARG A 15 -35.92 15.94 35.54
C ARG A 15 -36.72 17.07 34.88
N THR A 16 -38.04 17.16 35.05
CA THR A 16 -38.77 18.39 34.74
C THR A 16 -39.70 18.76 35.89
N SER A 17 -39.74 20.04 36.28
CA SER A 17 -40.80 20.55 37.15
C SER A 17 -42.13 20.08 36.58
N GLY A 18 -42.90 19.28 37.35
CA GLY A 18 -44.04 18.45 36.94
C GLY A 18 -45.25 19.21 36.38
N LYS A 19 -45.01 20.06 35.38
CA LYS A 19 -45.98 20.91 34.71
C LYS A 19 -46.53 20.14 33.52
N PRO A 20 -47.84 19.87 33.47
CA PRO A 20 -48.43 18.97 32.48
C PRO A 20 -48.31 19.46 31.03
N TRP A 21 -48.06 20.76 30.82
CA TRP A 21 -47.89 21.36 29.49
C TRP A 21 -46.46 21.24 28.92
N LYS A 22 -45.53 20.62 29.65
CA LYS A 22 -44.16 20.41 29.16
C LYS A 22 -44.02 19.00 28.60
N ALA A 23 -43.64 18.91 27.32
CA ALA A 23 -43.31 17.63 26.70
C ALA A 23 -42.13 16.95 27.42
N GLN A 24 -42.24 15.63 27.61
CA GLN A 24 -41.16 14.82 28.18
C GLN A 24 -39.94 14.85 27.26
N LYS A 25 -38.79 15.27 27.79
CA LYS A 25 -37.55 15.30 27.03
C LYS A 25 -36.98 13.89 26.91
N THR A 26 -36.86 13.37 25.70
CA THR A 26 -36.16 12.11 25.41
C THR A 26 -34.72 12.38 24.96
N ALA A 27 -33.83 11.41 25.11
CA ALA A 27 -32.45 11.54 24.62
C ALA A 27 -32.44 11.63 23.09
N THR A 28 -31.84 12.69 22.55
CA THR A 28 -31.71 12.89 21.09
C THR A 28 -30.86 11.78 20.47
N ARG A 29 -31.48 10.87 19.70
CA ARG A 29 -30.76 9.87 18.90
C ARG A 29 -30.29 10.51 17.60
N ARG A 30 -29.02 10.90 17.52
CA ARG A 30 -28.40 11.34 16.26
C ARG A 30 -28.17 10.14 15.34
N THR A 31 -28.67 10.21 14.11
CA THR A 31 -28.51 9.16 13.08
C THR A 31 -27.11 9.17 12.46
N PHE A 32 -26.50 10.34 12.32
CA PHE A 32 -25.16 10.56 11.74
C PHE A 32 -24.04 10.48 12.78
N LEU A 33 -23.99 9.40 13.56
CA LEU A 33 -22.80 9.10 14.37
C LEU A 33 -21.77 8.33 13.53
N PRO A 34 -20.46 8.62 13.69
CA PRO A 34 -19.42 7.75 13.14
C PRO A 34 -19.53 6.35 13.78
N GLN A 35 -19.22 5.30 13.02
CA GLN A 35 -19.42 3.90 13.44
C GLN A 35 -18.71 3.55 14.75
N GLY A 36 -17.55 4.17 15.02
CA GLY A 36 -16.83 4.00 16.29
C GLY A 36 -17.49 4.67 17.50
N VAL A 37 -18.48 5.54 17.34
CA VAL A 37 -19.25 6.13 18.45
C VAL A 37 -20.66 5.51 18.53
N LYS A 38 -21.06 4.72 17.52
CA LYS A 38 -22.33 3.96 17.51
C LYS A 38 -22.29 2.73 18.43
N THR A 39 -21.12 2.12 18.61
CA THR A 39 -20.93 1.00 19.54
C THR A 39 -20.89 1.52 20.98
N LYS A 40 -21.75 0.99 21.83
CA LYS A 40 -21.81 1.37 23.25
C LYS A 40 -20.64 0.80 24.07
N ASN A 41 -20.07 -0.32 23.62
CA ASN A 41 -19.02 -1.04 24.33
C ASN A 41 -17.63 -0.65 23.78
N TRP A 42 -16.66 -0.49 24.69
CA TRP A 42 -15.27 -0.22 24.33
C TRP A 42 -14.56 -1.47 23.78
N GLU A 43 -14.86 -2.63 24.35
CA GLU A 43 -14.27 -3.92 23.97
C GLU A 43 -14.49 -4.23 22.48
N ASP A 44 -15.72 -4.08 22.00
CA ASP A 44 -16.07 -4.28 20.57
C ASP A 44 -15.25 -3.38 19.62
N ARG A 45 -14.87 -2.17 20.07
CA ARG A 45 -14.01 -1.28 19.30
C ARG A 45 -12.59 -1.79 19.27
N MET A 46 -12.08 -2.21 20.42
CA MET A 46 -10.73 -2.77 20.53
C MET A 46 -10.58 -4.08 19.75
N GLU A 47 -11.63 -4.90 19.68
CA GLU A 47 -11.59 -6.08 18.83
C GLU A 47 -11.53 -5.72 17.34
N LYS A 48 -12.33 -4.74 16.89
CA LYS A 48 -12.28 -4.28 15.50
C LYS A 48 -10.91 -3.72 15.13
N THR A 49 -10.33 -2.88 15.98
CA THR A 49 -8.98 -2.32 15.72
C THR A 49 -7.92 -3.41 15.70
N LYS A 50 -7.98 -4.41 16.59
CA LYS A 50 -7.09 -5.57 16.58
C LYS A 50 -7.24 -6.38 15.28
N ARG A 51 -8.47 -6.64 14.82
CA ARG A 51 -8.73 -7.36 13.55
C ARG A 51 -8.19 -6.57 12.36
N GLU A 52 -8.44 -5.26 12.29
CA GLU A 52 -7.92 -4.39 11.23
C GLU A 52 -6.39 -4.34 11.22
N ALA A 53 -5.76 -4.26 12.40
CA ALA A 53 -4.30 -4.28 12.51
C ALA A 53 -3.72 -5.62 12.02
N ALA A 54 -4.35 -6.74 12.39
CA ALA A 54 -3.94 -8.07 11.91
C ALA A 54 -4.06 -8.19 10.38
N VAL A 55 -5.16 -7.72 9.79
CA VAL A 55 -5.36 -7.72 8.33
C VAL A 55 -4.32 -6.83 7.63
N LYS A 56 -4.03 -5.64 8.16
CA LYS A 56 -3.01 -4.76 7.59
C LYS A 56 -1.61 -5.35 7.67
N LYS A 57 -1.29 -6.04 8.77
CA LYS A 57 -0.01 -6.74 8.93
C LYS A 57 0.15 -7.83 7.87
N LEU A 58 -0.85 -8.69 7.71
CA LEU A 58 -0.87 -9.72 6.66
C LEU A 58 -0.75 -9.09 5.26
N GLN A 59 -1.44 -7.99 5.00
CA GLN A 59 -1.35 -7.30 3.72
C GLN A 59 0.06 -6.73 3.46
N ALA A 60 0.74 -6.24 4.49
CA ALA A 60 2.10 -5.73 4.38
C ALA A 60 3.09 -6.86 4.07
N GLU A 61 3.02 -7.97 4.81
CA GLU A 61 3.85 -9.17 4.61
C GLU A 61 3.70 -9.69 3.17
N MET A 62 2.46 -9.86 2.69
CA MET A 62 2.19 -10.32 1.32
C MET A 62 2.73 -9.38 0.24
N LYS A 63 2.70 -8.06 0.49
CA LYS A 63 3.24 -7.06 -0.45
C LYS A 63 4.76 -7.10 -0.47
N GLU A 64 5.39 -7.20 0.69
CA GLU A 64 6.84 -7.24 0.83
C GLU A 64 7.41 -8.49 0.15
N GLU A 65 6.82 -9.66 0.39
CA GLU A 65 7.21 -10.92 -0.27
C GLU A 65 7.14 -10.78 -1.80
N LYS A 66 6.01 -10.29 -2.33
CA LYS A 66 5.83 -10.08 -3.77
C LYS A 66 6.83 -9.08 -4.34
N GLN A 67 7.10 -7.98 -3.65
CA GLN A 67 8.06 -6.97 -4.10
C GLN A 67 9.49 -7.51 -4.07
N SER A 68 9.85 -8.29 -3.05
CA SER A 68 11.17 -8.92 -2.94
C SER A 68 11.42 -9.90 -4.08
N GLU A 69 10.42 -10.68 -4.49
CA GLU A 69 10.55 -11.61 -5.61
C GLU A 69 10.70 -10.86 -6.94
N LEU A 70 9.90 -9.82 -7.16
CA LEU A 70 10.02 -8.97 -8.34
C LEU A 70 11.37 -8.27 -8.42
N ALA A 71 11.90 -7.80 -7.29
CA ALA A 71 13.22 -7.18 -7.20
C ALA A 71 14.31 -8.19 -7.59
N ARG A 72 14.30 -9.39 -7.00
CA ARG A 72 15.24 -10.47 -7.35
C ARG A 72 15.22 -10.79 -8.83
N ARG A 73 14.04 -10.94 -9.44
CA ARG A 73 13.92 -11.22 -10.89
C ARG A 73 14.51 -10.09 -11.74
N ARG A 74 14.31 -8.83 -11.33
CA ARG A 74 14.87 -7.66 -12.00
C ARG A 74 16.39 -7.62 -11.88
N GLU A 75 16.93 -7.85 -10.69
CA GLU A 75 18.37 -7.90 -10.41
C GLU A 75 19.06 -8.94 -11.30
N VAL A 76 18.57 -10.19 -11.29
CA VAL A 76 19.10 -11.27 -12.14
C VAL A 76 19.08 -10.89 -13.62
N THR A 77 18.01 -10.24 -14.09
CA THR A 77 17.91 -9.81 -15.48
C THR A 77 18.91 -8.70 -15.81
N MET A 78 19.07 -7.74 -14.91
CA MET A 78 20.01 -6.65 -15.06
C MET A 78 21.46 -7.14 -15.04
N GLU A 79 21.79 -8.08 -14.17
CA GLU A 79 23.11 -8.73 -14.11
C GLU A 79 23.42 -9.46 -15.41
N ARG A 80 22.45 -10.23 -15.94
CA ARG A 80 22.61 -10.91 -17.25
C ARG A 80 22.86 -9.91 -18.38
N LYS A 81 22.13 -8.79 -18.41
CA LYS A 81 22.34 -7.73 -19.41
C LYS A 81 23.72 -7.12 -19.30
N LYS A 82 24.14 -6.74 -18.09
CA LYS A 82 25.48 -6.18 -17.83
C LYS A 82 26.59 -7.13 -18.26
N ALA A 83 26.50 -8.40 -17.89
CA ALA A 83 27.48 -9.43 -18.28
C ALA A 83 27.57 -9.59 -19.81
N LEU A 84 26.44 -9.56 -20.52
CA LEU A 84 26.41 -9.61 -21.98
C LEU A 84 27.00 -8.35 -22.62
N GLU A 85 26.71 -7.18 -22.08
CA GLU A 85 27.26 -5.90 -22.54
C GLU A 85 28.78 -5.83 -22.35
N GLU A 86 29.29 -6.26 -21.19
CA GLU A 86 30.71 -6.34 -20.93
C GLU A 86 31.41 -7.33 -21.87
N LYS A 87 30.81 -8.50 -22.08
CA LYS A 87 31.32 -9.48 -23.04
C LYS A 87 31.38 -8.91 -24.45
N LYS A 88 30.32 -8.26 -24.92
CA LYS A 88 30.28 -7.60 -26.23
C LYS A 88 31.36 -6.53 -26.36
N ARG A 89 31.53 -5.68 -25.34
CA ARG A 89 32.57 -4.64 -25.34
C ARG A 89 33.98 -5.24 -25.46
N LEU A 90 34.25 -6.34 -24.75
CA LEU A 90 35.54 -7.04 -24.83
C LEU A 90 35.74 -7.70 -26.20
N GLU A 91 34.71 -8.30 -26.77
CA GLU A 91 34.74 -8.88 -28.12
C GLU A 91 34.99 -7.82 -29.19
N GLU A 92 34.32 -6.67 -29.12
CA GLU A 92 34.54 -5.53 -30.01
C GLU A 92 35.96 -4.98 -29.89
N ALA A 93 36.48 -4.84 -28.66
CA ALA A 93 37.85 -4.42 -28.43
C ALA A 93 38.87 -5.42 -29.01
N LYS A 94 38.63 -6.72 -28.81
CA LYS A 94 39.45 -7.80 -29.37
C LYS A 94 39.39 -7.81 -30.89
N ALA A 95 38.21 -7.65 -31.49
CA ALA A 95 38.02 -7.56 -32.93
C ALA A 95 38.76 -6.35 -33.53
N LYS A 96 38.66 -5.18 -32.88
CA LYS A 96 39.38 -3.97 -33.29
C LYS A 96 40.90 -4.17 -33.26
N MET A 97 41.42 -4.82 -32.22
CA MET A 97 42.85 -5.12 -32.12
C MET A 97 43.29 -6.18 -33.14
N GLY A 98 42.49 -7.22 -33.36
CA GLY A 98 42.70 -8.21 -34.40
C GLY A 98 42.75 -7.59 -35.79
N ALA A 99 41.79 -6.72 -36.12
CA ALA A 99 41.75 -5.98 -37.38
C ALA A 99 42.98 -5.07 -37.56
N ARG A 100 43.40 -4.36 -36.51
CA ARG A 100 44.62 -3.54 -36.52
C ARG A 100 45.87 -4.37 -36.77
N LYS A 101 45.99 -5.54 -36.13
CA LYS A 101 47.11 -6.47 -36.33
C LYS A 101 47.12 -7.03 -37.76
N ALA A 102 45.97 -7.46 -38.26
CA ALA A 102 45.82 -7.93 -39.64
C ALA A 102 46.18 -6.84 -40.67
N ALA A 103 45.75 -5.60 -40.45
CA ALA A 103 46.13 -4.48 -41.30
C ALA A 103 47.64 -4.21 -41.27
N ARG A 104 48.28 -4.30 -40.09
CA ARG A 104 49.75 -4.16 -39.96
C ARG A 104 50.49 -5.25 -40.74
N LEU A 105 50.06 -6.50 -40.63
CA LEU A 105 50.65 -7.62 -41.38
C LEU A 105 50.46 -7.44 -42.90
N ARG A 106 49.28 -7.00 -43.35
CA ARG A 106 49.01 -6.67 -44.77
C ARG A 106 49.95 -5.57 -45.28
N ARG A 107 50.23 -4.54 -44.48
CA ARG A 107 51.21 -3.49 -44.82
C ARG A 107 52.64 -4.03 -44.88
N LYS A 108 53.04 -4.85 -43.90
CA LYS A 108 54.39 -5.46 -43.85
C LYS A 108 54.64 -6.41 -45.01
N ALA A 109 53.60 -7.13 -45.45
CA ALA A 109 53.67 -8.01 -46.62
C ALA A 109 53.85 -7.24 -47.95
N GLY A 110 53.91 -5.91 -47.95
CA GLY A 110 54.28 -5.11 -49.12
C GLY A 110 53.32 -5.21 -50.30
N ARG A 111 52.11 -5.77 -50.11
CA ARG A 111 51.13 -6.00 -51.18
C ARG A 111 50.57 -4.65 -51.62
N SER A 112 51.23 -4.03 -52.57
CA SER A 112 50.76 -2.81 -53.22
C SER A 112 49.43 -3.12 -53.92
N LYS A 113 48.49 -2.18 -53.87
CA LYS A 113 47.15 -2.31 -54.49
C LYS A 113 47.20 -2.33 -56.03
N LYS A 114 48.40 -2.29 -56.62
CA LYS A 114 48.70 -2.32 -58.05
C LYS A 114 49.54 -3.56 -58.39
N ILE A 115 48.91 -4.73 -58.40
CA ILE A 115 49.39 -5.83 -59.25
C ILE A 115 48.12 -6.46 -59.83
N ASN A 116 47.82 -6.10 -61.08
CA ASN A 116 46.93 -6.87 -61.94
C ASN A 116 47.56 -8.25 -62.12
N GLY A 117 46.75 -9.28 -61.88
CA GLY A 117 47.03 -10.70 -62.04
C GLY A 117 45.76 -11.45 -61.68
#